data_AF-A0A8H7CHH0-F1
#
_entry.id   AF-A0A8H7CHH0-F1
#
_cell.length_a   1.000
_cell.length_b   1.000
_cell.length_c   1.000
_cell.angle_alpha   90.00
_cell.angle_beta   90.00
_cell.angle_gamma   90.00
#
_symmetry.space_group_name_H-M   'P 1'
#
loop_
_entity.id
_entity.type
_entity.pdbx_description
1 polymer ?
#
loop_
_entity_poly.entity_id
_entity_poly.type
_entity_poly.pdbx_seq_one_letter_code
_entity_poly.pdbx_strand_id
1 'polypeptide(L)'
;MDWDTDDRSLPWTHSRPSPAKLYEGYSILHVAIDLTDPPFACEMLRHGTPIDQKNGRGQTPLLHALQRLRELCAIHEVSETSRPSLQELRYKTQIRNAIRRVHYIVRILLDQHADVNSTGTWKGGKVISSLHFACAMGDWDLLALLLEHGAKSRPTPACADAEEFLAVAADQIRFRCLKANPRSSRPLRLCLCFSGKPLVDCHSQEQPYPEDFICTCGSAKAYGKCCKGRNTELNEKWNEKTRTIQHSRRPVIGYGPPAFASPETQAVIKEVLKEGDKDKTRKMVEKLIYNSDVRSVYAECLDIGFQDVNRTDPAFRFAYFETKFFPSPQGRSSSKHYCRQKQKDWNAAVDGYIAGGTDNRPRFAIEAAAKVGISLGALHRTCEADGCDKVEGRDIEKVATCSRCKMTFYCGPICQKAHWPTHKAICGTPEQTERPLSSQAALIDFVCKYSTTLMQYRLGSEFCEKLLETD
;
A
#
# COMPACT_ATOMS: atom_id res chain seq x y z
N MET A 1 24.31 -14.33 15.60
CA MET A 1 24.42 -12.88 15.82
C MET A 1 23.00 -12.41 16.10
N ASP A 2 22.59 -12.51 17.36
CA ASP A 2 21.27 -12.12 17.82
C ASP A 2 21.16 -10.60 17.82
N TRP A 3 20.11 -10.09 17.17
CA TRP A 3 19.78 -8.68 17.05
C TRP A 3 18.54 -8.30 17.87
N ASP A 4 18.25 -9.02 18.96
CA ASP A 4 17.14 -8.64 19.84
C ASP A 4 17.42 -9.09 21.27
N THR A 5 17.70 -8.13 22.15
CA THR A 5 17.13 -7.97 23.49
C THR A 5 17.87 -6.87 24.24
N ASP A 6 17.11 -5.92 24.79
CA ASP A 6 17.54 -4.81 25.65
C ASP A 6 18.39 -3.68 25.05
N ASP A 7 17.72 -2.73 24.38
CA ASP A 7 17.99 -1.32 24.66
C ASP A 7 16.74 -0.45 24.42
N ARG A 8 15.74 -0.59 25.28
CA ARG A 8 14.63 0.39 25.39
C ARG A 8 15.03 1.63 26.21
N SER A 9 16.32 1.85 26.45
CA SER A 9 16.85 2.97 27.21
C SER A 9 17.66 3.95 26.35
N LEU A 10 17.08 4.38 25.22
CA LEU A 10 17.57 5.58 24.54
C LEU A 10 17.20 6.82 25.38
N PRO A 11 18.15 7.71 25.75
CA PRO A 11 17.90 8.86 26.62
C PRO A 11 17.20 10.04 25.91
N TRP A 12 16.43 9.78 24.85
CA TRP A 12 15.66 10.80 24.14
C TRP A 12 14.21 10.82 24.66
N THR A 13 14.03 11.10 25.96
CA THR A 13 12.72 11.37 26.58
C THR A 13 12.31 12.84 26.56
N HIS A 14 13.00 13.69 25.82
CA HIS A 14 12.44 14.98 25.42
C HIS A 14 11.69 14.81 24.11
N SER A 15 10.39 14.49 24.25
CA SER A 15 9.36 14.63 23.22
C SER A 15 9.73 14.07 21.84
N ARG A 16 9.25 12.86 21.51
CA ARG A 16 9.06 12.45 20.10
C ARG A 16 8.43 13.66 19.37
N PRO A 17 9.11 14.31 18.41
CA PRO A 17 8.53 15.44 17.75
C PRO A 17 7.23 14.98 17.10
N SER A 18 6.14 15.67 17.42
CA SER A 18 4.84 15.47 16.79
C SER A 18 5.04 15.45 15.26
N PRO A 19 4.51 14.45 14.53
CA PRO A 19 4.56 14.41 13.06
C PRO A 19 4.02 15.69 12.39
N ALA A 20 3.27 16.52 13.13
CA ALA A 20 2.63 17.73 12.64
C ALA A 20 3.56 18.97 12.56
N LYS A 21 4.80 18.88 13.05
CA LYS A 21 5.85 19.90 12.80
C LYS A 21 7.09 19.23 12.20
N LEU A 22 6.94 18.58 11.05
CA LEU A 22 8.08 18.39 10.17
C LEU A 22 8.62 19.79 9.83
N TYR A 23 9.89 20.06 10.15
CA TYR A 23 10.59 21.24 9.67
C TYR A 23 10.30 21.39 8.17
N GLU A 24 9.80 22.56 7.73
CA GLU A 24 9.32 22.74 6.36
C GLU A 24 10.29 22.17 5.33
N GLY A 25 9.78 21.26 4.49
CA GLY A 25 10.54 20.62 3.41
C GLY A 25 11.35 19.37 3.77
N TYR A 26 11.45 18.94 5.04
CA TYR A 26 12.18 17.70 5.37
C TYR A 26 11.51 16.46 4.76
N SER A 27 12.27 15.69 3.97
CA SER A 27 11.88 14.33 3.58
C SER A 27 12.13 13.35 4.73
N ILE A 28 11.45 12.20 4.72
CA ILE A 28 11.62 11.18 5.77
C ILE A 28 13.05 10.62 5.83
N LEU A 29 13.82 10.71 4.73
CA LEU A 29 15.24 10.35 4.71
C LEU A 29 16.11 11.30 5.55
N HIS A 30 15.76 12.60 5.61
CA HIS A 30 16.47 13.53 6.51
C HIS A 30 16.27 13.14 7.98
N VAL A 31 15.04 12.71 8.32
CA VAL A 31 14.73 12.22 9.66
C VAL A 31 15.53 10.95 9.98
N ALA A 32 15.63 10.01 9.03
CA ALA A 32 16.43 8.79 9.22
C ALA A 32 17.92 9.09 9.49
N ILE A 33 18.47 10.11 8.85
CA ILE A 33 19.84 10.59 9.07
C ILE A 33 19.99 11.19 10.47
N ASP A 34 19.05 12.04 10.90
CA ASP A 34 19.06 12.66 12.23
C ASP A 34 18.96 11.62 13.35
N LEU A 35 18.18 10.56 13.12
CA LEU A 35 18.07 9.39 14.01
C LEU A 35 19.28 8.45 13.93
N THR A 36 20.16 8.61 12.94
CA THR A 36 21.29 7.71 12.66
C THR A 36 20.84 6.26 12.50
N ASP A 37 19.75 6.04 11.76
CA ASP A 37 19.08 4.74 11.64
C ASP A 37 19.14 4.21 10.19
N PRO A 38 20.14 3.37 9.85
CA PRO A 38 20.24 2.83 8.52
C PRO A 38 19.13 1.84 8.11
N PRO A 39 18.67 0.91 8.98
CA PRO A 39 17.48 0.11 8.69
C PRO A 39 16.27 0.96 8.32
N PHE A 40 16.03 2.05 9.06
CA PHE A 40 14.92 2.95 8.74
C PHE A 40 15.13 3.67 7.40
N ALA A 41 16.34 4.16 7.10
CA ALA A 41 16.65 4.76 5.79
C ALA A 41 16.40 3.78 4.63
N CYS A 42 16.83 2.53 4.80
CA CYS A 42 16.61 1.41 3.89
C CYS A 42 15.11 1.16 3.60
N GLU A 43 14.30 1.07 4.65
CA GLU A 43 12.86 0.86 4.55
C GLU A 43 12.17 2.03 3.85
N MET A 44 12.56 3.27 4.16
CA MET A 44 12.00 4.46 3.52
C MET A 44 12.34 4.58 2.03
N LEU A 45 13.56 4.17 1.63
CA LEU A 45 13.93 4.08 0.21
C LEU A 45 13.09 3.03 -0.53
N ARG A 46 12.87 1.86 0.09
CA ARG A 46 12.02 0.81 -0.50
C ARG A 46 10.58 1.26 -0.68
N HIS A 47 10.03 2.01 0.28
CA HIS A 47 8.69 2.59 0.17
C HIS A 47 8.56 3.75 -0.82
N GLY A 48 9.64 4.08 -1.53
CA GLY A 48 9.63 5.04 -2.62
C GLY A 48 9.79 6.49 -2.19
N THR A 49 10.48 6.73 -1.07
CA THR A 49 10.88 8.10 -0.73
C THR A 49 11.83 8.64 -1.80
N PRO A 50 11.59 9.84 -2.35
CA PRO A 50 12.49 10.44 -3.33
C PRO A 50 13.88 10.69 -2.74
N ILE A 51 14.90 10.11 -3.36
CA ILE A 51 16.28 10.10 -2.84
C ILE A 51 16.97 11.46 -2.87
N ASP A 52 16.59 12.34 -3.81
CA ASP A 52 17.23 13.64 -4.04
C ASP A 52 16.33 14.84 -3.64
N GLN A 53 15.25 14.59 -2.86
CA GLN A 53 14.36 15.67 -2.41
C GLN A 53 15.11 16.64 -1.49
N LYS A 54 15.08 17.94 -1.83
CA LYS A 54 15.73 18.97 -1.03
C LYS A 54 14.90 19.39 0.17
N ASN A 55 15.54 19.57 1.33
CA ASN A 55 14.93 20.19 2.51
C ASN A 55 14.80 21.73 2.35
N GLY A 56 14.23 22.41 3.36
CA GLY A 56 14.11 23.88 3.37
C GLY A 56 15.44 24.64 3.32
N ARG A 57 16.59 23.98 3.51
CA ARG A 57 17.93 24.55 3.34
C ARG A 57 18.52 24.27 1.94
N GLY A 58 17.73 23.66 1.05
CA GLY A 58 18.17 23.26 -0.29
C GLY A 58 19.10 22.05 -0.31
N GLN A 59 19.20 21.29 0.78
CA GLN A 59 20.09 20.14 0.89
C GLN A 59 19.36 18.86 0.52
N THR A 60 20.00 18.02 -0.29
CA THR A 60 19.57 16.63 -0.50
C THR A 60 19.89 15.79 0.75
N PRO A 61 19.28 14.60 0.93
CA PRO A 61 19.62 13.69 2.01
C PRO A 61 21.11 13.35 2.07
N LEU A 62 21.78 13.21 0.91
CA LEU A 62 23.23 12.96 0.85
C LEU A 62 24.03 14.12 1.46
N LEU A 63 23.72 15.36 1.08
CA LEU A 63 24.40 16.54 1.64
C LEU A 63 24.12 16.70 3.14
N HIS A 64 22.89 16.41 3.58
CA HIS A 64 22.52 16.44 5.00
C HIS A 64 23.28 15.37 5.80
N ALA A 65 23.42 14.16 5.26
CA ALA A 65 24.20 13.09 5.89
C ALA A 65 25.68 13.45 6.03
N LEU A 66 26.28 14.08 5.01
CA LEU A 66 27.68 14.53 5.04
C LEU A 66 27.92 15.66 6.03
N GLN A 67 26.98 16.61 6.11
CA GLN A 67 26.99 17.63 7.16
C GLN A 67 26.91 16.98 8.54
N ARG A 68 25.97 16.06 8.74
CA ARG A 68 25.76 15.38 10.02
C ARG A 68 26.99 14.59 10.44
N LEU A 69 27.62 13.91 9.49
CA LEU A 69 28.88 13.20 9.69
C LEU A 69 29.99 14.15 10.17
N ARG A 70 30.19 15.28 9.50
CA ARG A 70 31.16 16.30 9.89
C ARG A 70 30.92 16.81 11.32
N GLU A 71 29.67 17.08 11.68
CA GLU A 71 29.30 17.51 13.03
C GLU A 71 29.67 16.45 14.08
N LEU A 72 29.39 15.17 13.80
CA LEU A 72 29.71 14.07 14.70
C LEU A 72 31.23 13.86 14.85
N CYS A 73 32.01 13.97 13.77
CA CYS A 73 33.47 13.90 13.81
C CYS A 73 34.07 15.03 14.65
N ALA A 74 33.59 16.27 14.46
CA ALA A 74 34.05 17.42 15.25
C ALA A 74 33.76 17.24 16.76
N ILE A 75 32.60 16.66 17.12
CA ILE A 75 32.29 16.34 18.53
C ILE A 75 33.22 15.23 19.06
N HIS A 76 33.57 14.25 18.23
CA HIS A 76 34.47 13.16 18.63
C HIS A 76 35.89 13.66 18.97
N GLU A 77 36.42 14.59 18.18
CA GLU A 77 37.77 15.14 18.30
C GLU A 77 37.98 16.00 19.56
N VAL A 78 36.97 16.73 20.03
CA VAL A 78 37.08 17.66 21.16
C VAL A 78 37.13 16.94 22.53
N SER A 79 36.85 15.62 22.59
CA SER A 79 36.65 14.86 23.83
C SER A 79 37.94 14.31 24.50
N GLU A 80 39.07 15.03 24.46
CA GLU A 80 40.32 14.57 25.06
C GLU A 80 40.52 15.09 26.50
N THR A 81 40.01 14.35 27.48
CA THR A 81 40.42 14.48 28.89
C THR A 81 41.41 13.39 29.25
N SER A 82 42.47 13.71 29.99
CA SER A 82 43.52 12.76 30.40
C SER A 82 43.05 11.63 31.33
N ARG A 83 41.84 11.73 31.91
CA ARG A 83 41.13 10.66 32.65
C ARG A 83 39.61 10.74 32.42
N PRO A 84 39.06 10.09 31.38
CA PRO A 84 37.63 10.14 31.10
C PRO A 84 36.83 9.31 32.12
N SER A 85 35.68 9.82 32.54
CA SER A 85 34.68 9.11 33.33
C SER A 85 34.00 7.99 32.53
N LEU A 86 33.34 7.04 33.22
CA LEU A 86 32.56 5.98 32.56
C LEU A 86 31.42 6.55 31.69
N GLN A 87 30.85 7.69 32.06
CA GLN A 87 29.80 8.35 31.29
C GLN A 87 30.34 8.97 30.00
N GLU A 88 31.51 9.61 30.06
CA GLU A 88 32.19 10.15 28.88
C GLU A 88 32.64 9.03 27.93
N LEU A 89 33.13 7.91 28.45
CA LEU A 89 33.49 6.75 27.62
C LEU A 89 32.28 6.14 26.90
N ARG A 90 31.12 6.07 27.59
CA ARG A 90 29.84 5.65 26.99
C ARG A 90 29.39 6.63 25.91
N TYR A 91 29.42 7.94 26.20
CA TYR A 91 29.08 8.98 25.23
C TYR A 91 29.98 8.95 23.99
N LYS A 92 31.29 8.82 24.17
CA LYS A 92 32.27 8.69 23.07
C LYS A 92 31.99 7.45 22.21
N THR A 93 31.59 6.34 22.83
CA THR A 93 31.19 5.12 22.12
C THR A 93 29.90 5.31 21.33
N GLN A 94 28.91 6.00 21.89
CA GLN A 94 27.68 6.36 21.19
C GLN A 94 27.95 7.23 19.96
N ILE A 95 28.81 8.25 20.08
CA ILE A 95 29.22 9.09 18.94
C ILE A 95 29.93 8.27 17.87
N ARG A 96 30.87 7.40 18.25
CA ARG A 96 31.57 6.52 17.30
C ARG A 96 30.59 5.63 16.54
N ASN A 97 29.59 5.08 17.24
CA ASN A 97 28.54 4.28 16.61
C ASN A 97 27.67 5.13 15.67
N ALA A 98 27.33 6.36 16.06
CA ALA A 98 26.59 7.29 15.21
C ALA A 98 27.37 7.63 13.92
N ILE A 99 28.68 7.93 14.02
CA ILE A 99 29.57 8.16 12.87
C ILE A 99 29.51 6.96 11.91
N ARG A 100 29.71 5.74 12.42
CA ARG A 100 29.65 4.51 11.62
C ARG A 100 28.30 4.32 10.93
N ARG A 101 27.20 4.61 11.63
CA ARG A 101 25.84 4.49 11.10
C ARG A 101 25.56 5.53 10.01
N VAL A 102 25.96 6.78 10.21
CA VAL A 102 25.82 7.82 9.18
C VAL A 102 26.67 7.52 7.96
N HIS A 103 27.90 7.01 8.13
CA HIS A 103 28.71 6.49 7.03
C HIS A 103 27.97 5.42 6.22
N TYR A 104 27.33 4.48 6.91
CA TYR A 104 26.57 3.42 6.25
C TYR A 104 25.36 3.99 5.50
N ILE A 105 24.66 4.99 6.05
CA ILE A 105 23.59 5.70 5.34
C ILE A 105 24.12 6.41 4.08
N VAL A 106 25.28 7.08 4.16
CA VAL A 106 25.93 7.70 2.99
C VAL A 106 26.20 6.64 1.91
N ARG A 107 26.71 5.46 2.28
CA ARG A 107 26.93 4.35 1.34
C ARG A 107 25.62 3.88 0.72
N ILE A 108 24.57 3.66 1.51
CA ILE A 108 23.24 3.29 1.00
C ILE A 108 22.75 4.32 -0.04
N LEU A 109 22.85 5.61 0.26
CA LEU A 109 22.42 6.67 -0.67
C LEU A 109 23.22 6.65 -1.97
N LEU A 110 24.54 6.46 -1.90
CA LEU A 110 25.42 6.38 -3.07
C LEU A 110 25.17 5.12 -3.91
N ASP A 111 25.00 3.97 -3.27
CA ASP A 111 24.65 2.69 -3.90
C ASP A 111 23.30 2.77 -4.61
N GLN A 112 22.36 3.55 -4.06
CA GLN A 112 21.06 3.88 -4.68
C GLN A 112 21.13 5.04 -5.69
N HIS A 113 22.34 5.43 -6.04
CA HIS A 113 22.68 6.43 -7.05
C HIS A 113 22.26 7.87 -6.73
N ALA A 114 22.11 8.27 -5.47
CA ALA A 114 21.86 9.67 -5.10
C ALA A 114 22.75 10.64 -5.91
N ASP A 115 22.21 11.81 -6.27
CA ASP A 115 22.96 12.77 -7.08
C ASP A 115 24.13 13.33 -6.28
N VAL A 116 25.33 12.84 -6.62
CA VAL A 116 26.58 13.18 -5.95
C VAL A 116 27.02 14.62 -6.21
N ASN A 117 26.56 15.19 -7.33
CA ASN A 117 26.92 16.53 -7.79
C ASN A 117 25.91 17.60 -7.37
N SER A 118 24.85 17.21 -6.67
CA SER A 118 23.93 18.14 -6.04
C SER A 118 24.67 19.08 -5.09
N THR A 119 24.26 20.34 -5.12
CA THR A 119 24.80 21.40 -4.27
C THR A 119 23.74 21.91 -3.30
N GLY A 120 24.21 22.39 -2.15
CA GLY A 120 23.42 23.04 -1.12
C GLY A 120 24.09 24.32 -0.63
N THR A 121 23.37 25.10 0.16
CA THR A 121 23.88 26.34 0.73
C THR A 121 24.41 26.07 2.13
N TRP A 122 25.66 26.48 2.39
CA TRP A 122 26.28 26.41 3.71
C TRP A 122 26.23 27.77 4.43
N LYS A 123 26.58 27.80 5.71
CA LYS A 123 26.73 29.03 6.51
C LYS A 123 27.55 30.07 5.73
N GLY A 124 27.01 31.29 5.60
CA GLY A 124 27.62 32.38 4.84
C GLY A 124 27.30 32.37 3.33
N GLY A 125 26.30 31.61 2.88
CA GLY A 125 25.84 31.64 1.49
C GLY A 125 26.72 30.88 0.50
N LYS A 126 27.78 30.20 0.97
CA LYS A 126 28.68 29.42 0.12
C LYS A 126 27.98 28.18 -0.42
N VAL A 127 28.13 27.93 -1.72
CA VAL A 127 27.62 26.73 -2.39
C VAL A 127 28.60 25.58 -2.14
N ILE A 128 28.10 24.49 -1.55
CA ILE A 128 28.90 23.31 -1.20
C ILE A 128 28.33 22.04 -1.86
N SER A 129 29.21 21.10 -2.19
CA SER A 129 28.86 19.77 -2.73
C SER A 129 29.38 18.64 -1.83
N SER A 130 29.03 17.40 -2.16
CA SER A 130 29.46 16.20 -1.43
C SER A 130 30.98 16.08 -1.30
N LEU A 131 31.72 16.38 -2.38
CA LEU A 131 33.18 16.23 -2.41
C LEU A 131 33.89 17.25 -1.51
N HIS A 132 33.33 18.47 -1.38
CA HIS A 132 33.86 19.49 -0.47
C HIS A 132 33.81 19.03 1.00
N PHE A 133 32.74 18.35 1.41
CA PHE A 133 32.65 17.78 2.76
C PHE A 133 33.72 16.71 2.98
N ALA A 134 33.93 15.80 2.02
CA ALA A 134 34.94 14.76 2.13
C ALA A 134 36.37 15.35 2.21
N CYS A 135 36.69 16.34 1.37
CA CYS A 135 37.97 17.07 1.44
C CYS A 135 38.17 17.75 2.80
N ALA A 136 37.14 18.46 3.29
CA ALA A 136 37.21 19.18 4.57
C ALA A 136 37.38 18.24 5.78
N MET A 137 36.92 16.99 5.68
CA MET A 137 37.09 15.97 6.72
C MET A 137 38.39 15.17 6.58
N GLY A 138 39.10 15.28 5.44
CA GLY A 138 40.27 14.45 5.15
C GLY A 138 39.94 12.95 4.99
N ASP A 139 38.68 12.62 4.74
CA ASP A 139 38.22 11.24 4.64
C ASP A 139 38.44 10.70 3.22
N TRP A 140 39.58 10.03 3.05
CA TRP A 140 40.02 9.50 1.76
C TRP A 140 39.15 8.36 1.23
N ASP A 141 38.55 7.56 2.11
CA ASP A 141 37.70 6.44 1.70
C ASP A 141 36.37 6.97 1.16
N LEU A 142 35.78 7.94 1.86
CA LEU A 142 34.59 8.63 1.39
C LEU A 142 34.87 9.44 0.11
N LEU A 143 36.01 10.13 0.04
CA LEU A 143 36.43 10.88 -1.14
C LEU A 143 36.57 9.96 -2.36
N ALA A 144 37.27 8.83 -2.21
CA ALA A 144 37.40 7.84 -3.27
C ALA A 144 36.03 7.30 -3.70
N LEU A 145 35.16 6.95 -2.76
CA LEU A 145 33.81 6.47 -3.04
C LEU A 145 32.97 7.50 -3.82
N LEU A 146 33.02 8.78 -3.43
CA LEU A 146 32.31 9.85 -4.14
C LEU A 146 32.83 10.01 -5.58
N LEU A 147 34.14 9.96 -5.78
CA LEU A 147 34.75 9.98 -7.12
C LEU A 147 34.34 8.77 -7.96
N GLU A 148 34.30 7.57 -7.36
CA GLU A 148 33.81 6.35 -8.03
C GLU A 148 32.37 6.48 -8.50
N HIS A 149 31.53 7.25 -7.79
CA HIS A 149 30.17 7.56 -8.20
C HIS A 149 30.02 8.79 -9.12
N GLY A 150 31.12 9.38 -9.59
CA GLY A 150 31.12 10.46 -10.57
C GLY A 150 31.06 11.88 -9.98
N ALA A 151 31.55 12.07 -8.75
CA ALA A 151 31.67 13.40 -8.16
C ALA A 151 32.65 14.29 -8.94
N LYS A 152 32.22 15.52 -9.24
CA LYS A 152 33.05 16.56 -9.87
C LYS A 152 33.68 17.43 -8.80
N SER A 153 34.93 17.86 -9.02
CA SER A 153 35.60 18.81 -8.11
C SER A 153 34.93 20.17 -8.10
N ARG A 154 34.35 20.57 -9.23
CA ARG A 154 33.53 21.77 -9.38
C ARG A 154 32.20 21.43 -10.08
N PRO A 155 31.15 21.05 -9.34
CA PRO A 155 29.85 20.70 -9.93
C PRO A 155 29.15 21.84 -10.64
N THR A 156 29.32 23.08 -10.16
CA THR A 156 28.70 24.29 -10.73
C THR A 156 29.70 25.45 -10.75
N PRO A 157 29.54 26.46 -11.62
CA PRO A 157 30.43 27.62 -11.62
C PRO A 157 30.40 28.44 -10.31
N ALA A 158 29.31 28.35 -9.53
CA ALA A 158 29.12 29.08 -8.29
C ALA A 158 29.84 28.46 -7.07
N CYS A 159 30.36 27.23 -7.20
CA CYS A 159 31.14 26.60 -6.13
C CYS A 159 32.65 26.75 -6.40
N ALA A 160 33.43 26.84 -5.32
CA ALA A 160 34.88 26.73 -5.37
C ALA A 160 35.32 25.34 -5.87
N ASP A 161 36.60 25.15 -6.18
CA ASP A 161 37.08 23.79 -6.42
C ASP A 161 37.22 23.04 -5.09
N ALA A 162 36.75 21.78 -5.04
CA ALA A 162 36.87 20.94 -3.85
C ALA A 162 38.32 20.73 -3.38
N GLU A 163 39.30 20.84 -4.29
CA GLU A 163 40.72 20.79 -3.97
C GLU A 163 41.15 21.89 -2.97
N GLU A 164 40.50 23.06 -3.02
CA GLU A 164 40.79 24.21 -2.14
C GLU A 164 40.47 23.92 -0.66
N PHE A 165 39.71 22.86 -0.37
CA PHE A 165 39.33 22.44 0.98
C PHE A 165 40.36 21.47 1.59
N LEU A 166 41.40 21.08 0.85
CA LEU A 166 42.51 20.28 1.34
C LEU A 166 43.62 21.21 1.85
N ALA A 167 43.91 21.13 3.15
CA ALA A 167 44.86 22.02 3.82
C ALA A 167 46.33 21.73 3.48
N VAL A 168 46.66 20.48 3.11
CA VAL A 168 48.05 20.01 2.93
C VAL A 168 48.36 19.81 1.45
N ALA A 169 49.53 20.28 0.98
CA ALA A 169 49.96 20.15 -0.41
C ALA A 169 50.05 18.68 -0.88
N ALA A 170 50.47 17.77 0.00
CA ALA A 170 50.49 16.33 -0.28
C ALA A 170 49.08 15.77 -0.58
N ASP A 171 48.06 16.24 0.14
CA ASP A 171 46.67 15.84 -0.08
C ASP A 171 46.15 16.36 -1.42
N GLN A 172 46.49 17.60 -1.79
CA GLN A 172 46.16 18.14 -3.11
C GLN A 172 46.77 17.29 -4.24
N ILE A 173 48.03 16.85 -4.09
CA ILE A 173 48.68 15.95 -5.06
C ILE A 173 47.93 14.62 -5.13
N ARG A 174 47.61 14.01 -3.97
CA ARG A 174 46.85 12.76 -3.91
C ARG A 174 45.48 12.88 -4.59
N PHE A 175 44.79 13.98 -4.36
CA PHE A 175 43.50 14.29 -5.00
C PHE A 175 43.60 14.39 -6.53
N ARG A 176 44.62 15.10 -7.04
CA ARG A 176 44.88 15.19 -8.48
C ARG A 176 45.18 13.83 -9.11
N CYS A 177 45.95 12.97 -8.43
CA CYS A 177 46.22 11.60 -8.90
C CYS A 177 44.94 10.76 -8.99
N LEU A 178 44.05 10.85 -8.00
CA LEU A 178 42.76 10.15 -8.02
C LEU A 178 41.86 10.63 -9.17
N LYS A 179 41.84 11.94 -9.43
CA LYS A 179 41.10 12.51 -10.58
C LYS A 179 41.66 12.09 -11.93
N ALA A 180 42.97 11.90 -12.03
CA ALA A 180 43.65 11.52 -13.28
C ALA A 180 43.39 10.07 -13.69
N ASN A 181 42.94 9.21 -12.78
CA ASN A 181 42.61 7.81 -13.06
C ASN A 181 41.11 7.52 -12.80
N PRO A 182 40.19 8.09 -13.61
CA PRO A 182 38.77 7.88 -13.42
C PRO A 182 38.41 6.42 -13.74
N ARG A 183 37.63 5.79 -12.86
CA ARG A 183 37.00 4.51 -13.19
C ARG A 183 36.04 4.69 -14.37
N SER A 184 35.93 3.67 -15.22
CA SER A 184 35.21 3.72 -16.49
C SER A 184 33.68 3.86 -16.36
N SER A 185 33.09 3.52 -15.22
CA SER A 185 31.64 3.65 -14.99
C SER A 185 31.28 3.69 -13.50
N ARG A 186 30.14 4.33 -13.20
CA ARG A 186 29.54 4.33 -11.86
C ARG A 186 29.19 2.87 -11.47
N PRO A 187 29.48 2.42 -10.23
CA PRO A 187 29.10 1.09 -9.78
C PRO A 187 27.61 0.79 -10.00
N LEU A 188 27.29 -0.47 -10.30
CA LEU A 188 25.92 -0.91 -10.52
C LEU A 188 25.06 -0.63 -9.28
N ARG A 189 23.83 -0.16 -9.51
CA ARG A 189 22.87 0.08 -8.43
C ARG A 189 22.47 -1.25 -7.80
N LEU A 190 22.69 -1.42 -6.50
CA LEU A 190 22.22 -2.60 -5.78
C LEU A 190 20.70 -2.53 -5.55
N CYS A 191 20.04 -3.68 -5.50
CA CYS A 191 18.61 -3.73 -5.27
C CYS A 191 18.23 -3.50 -3.79
N LEU A 192 17.21 -2.66 -3.55
CA LEU A 192 16.66 -2.35 -2.22
C LEU A 192 15.89 -3.51 -1.56
N CYS A 193 15.77 -4.66 -2.22
CA CYS A 193 15.19 -5.86 -1.62
C CYS A 193 16.18 -6.67 -0.75
N PHE A 194 17.42 -6.19 -0.61
CA PHE A 194 18.51 -6.84 0.14
C PHE A 194 18.93 -8.22 -0.39
N SER A 195 18.60 -8.53 -1.64
CA SER A 195 19.08 -9.74 -2.32
C SER A 195 20.59 -9.74 -2.59
N GLY A 196 21.26 -8.59 -2.43
CA GLY A 196 22.65 -8.38 -2.82
C GLY A 196 22.87 -8.32 -4.34
N LYS A 197 21.81 -8.48 -5.14
CA LYS A 197 21.89 -8.44 -6.60
C LYS A 197 21.80 -7.00 -7.12
N PRO A 198 22.41 -6.71 -8.28
CA PRO A 198 22.14 -5.47 -9.01
C PRO A 198 20.64 -5.32 -9.29
N LEU A 199 20.16 -4.07 -9.30
CA LEU A 199 18.76 -3.72 -9.54
C LEU A 199 18.27 -4.29 -10.89
N VAL A 200 19.12 -4.22 -11.91
CA VAL A 200 18.84 -4.74 -13.26
C VAL A 200 18.60 -6.25 -13.28
N ASP A 201 19.20 -6.99 -12.34
CA ASP A 201 19.09 -8.45 -12.25
C ASP A 201 17.99 -8.92 -11.29
N CYS A 202 17.36 -7.99 -10.54
CA CYS A 202 16.43 -8.35 -9.48
C CYS A 202 15.04 -7.72 -9.65
N HIS A 203 14.93 -6.40 -9.83
CA HIS A 203 13.65 -5.68 -9.87
C HIS A 203 13.44 -4.93 -11.21
N SER A 204 14.21 -5.26 -12.25
CA SER A 204 13.93 -4.81 -13.62
C SER A 204 12.61 -5.37 -14.14
N GLN A 205 12.30 -6.62 -13.76
CA GLN A 205 11.02 -7.28 -13.98
C GLN A 205 10.13 -7.18 -12.74
N GLU A 206 8.82 -7.40 -12.93
CA GLU A 206 7.85 -7.45 -11.85
C GLU A 206 8.07 -8.72 -11.02
N GLN A 207 8.13 -8.59 -9.69
CA GLN A 207 8.41 -9.67 -8.74
C GLN A 207 7.33 -9.70 -7.64
N PRO A 208 7.03 -10.86 -7.04
CA PRO A 208 6.07 -10.95 -5.93
C PRO A 208 6.54 -10.19 -4.69
N TYR A 209 5.63 -9.45 -4.04
CA TYR A 209 5.92 -8.80 -2.76
C TYR A 209 6.06 -9.85 -1.64
N PRO A 210 7.10 -9.78 -0.79
CA PRO A 210 7.31 -10.76 0.27
C PRO A 210 6.18 -10.79 1.33
N GLU A 211 5.79 -11.99 1.75
CA GLU A 211 4.63 -12.21 2.63
C GLU A 211 4.80 -11.65 4.04
N ASP A 212 6.03 -11.72 4.57
CA ASP A 212 6.33 -11.31 5.94
C ASP A 212 6.40 -9.78 6.09
N PHE A 213 6.48 -9.05 4.98
CA PHE A 213 6.59 -7.59 5.03
C PHE A 213 5.27 -6.93 5.32
N ILE A 214 5.32 -5.73 5.91
CA ILE A 214 4.14 -4.95 6.24
C ILE A 214 3.34 -4.71 4.96
N CYS A 215 2.04 -4.99 5.01
CA CYS A 215 1.18 -4.79 3.87
C CYS A 215 1.05 -3.30 3.54
N THR A 216 1.29 -2.93 2.29
CA THR A 216 1.20 -1.52 1.82
C THR A 216 -0.24 -0.95 1.78
N CYS A 217 -1.22 -1.60 2.44
CA CYS A 217 -2.61 -1.14 2.50
C CYS A 217 -2.91 -0.29 3.74
N GLY A 218 -1.89 -0.06 4.59
CA GLY A 218 -2.02 0.69 5.83
C GLY A 218 -2.61 -0.11 7.00
N SER A 219 -2.75 -1.43 6.89
CA SER A 219 -3.30 -2.27 7.97
C SER A 219 -2.30 -2.55 9.11
N ALA A 220 -1.03 -2.20 8.93
CA ALA A 220 0.10 -2.58 9.80
C ALA A 220 0.31 -4.10 9.98
N LYS A 221 -0.44 -4.95 9.24
CA LYS A 221 -0.30 -6.41 9.27
C LYS A 221 0.68 -6.87 8.18
N ALA A 222 1.33 -8.01 8.40
CA ALA A 222 2.09 -8.71 7.35
C ALA A 222 1.21 -8.96 6.10
N TYR A 223 1.79 -8.82 4.91
CA TYR A 223 1.11 -8.95 3.62
C TYR A 223 0.43 -10.32 3.46
N GLY A 224 1.11 -11.41 3.81
CA GLY A 224 0.59 -12.77 3.81
C GLY A 224 -0.72 -12.89 4.59
N LYS A 225 -0.74 -12.31 5.79
CA LYS A 225 -1.89 -12.30 6.72
C LYS A 225 -2.88 -11.16 6.46
N CYS A 226 -2.74 -10.42 5.36
CA CYS A 226 -3.55 -9.25 5.06
C CYS A 226 -4.14 -9.25 3.65
N CYS A 227 -3.46 -8.64 2.67
CA CYS A 227 -3.99 -8.54 1.31
C CYS A 227 -3.84 -9.84 0.54
N LYS A 228 -2.79 -10.61 0.81
CA LYS A 228 -2.62 -11.93 0.18
C LYS A 228 -3.75 -12.88 0.58
N GLY A 229 -4.06 -12.97 1.88
CA GLY A 229 -5.24 -13.69 2.39
C GLY A 229 -6.60 -13.14 1.92
N ARG A 230 -6.62 -12.04 1.17
CA ARG A 230 -7.81 -11.47 0.51
C ARG A 230 -7.70 -11.51 -1.02
N ASN A 231 -6.90 -12.43 -1.56
CA ASN A 231 -6.68 -12.62 -3.00
C ASN A 231 -6.29 -11.34 -3.74
N THR A 232 -5.48 -10.50 -3.09
CA THR A 232 -4.85 -9.35 -3.74
C THR A 232 -3.36 -9.63 -3.81
N GLU A 233 -2.88 -9.86 -5.03
CA GLU A 233 -1.46 -9.93 -5.32
C GLU A 233 -0.85 -8.55 -5.28
N LEU A 234 0.20 -8.44 -4.49
CA LEU A 234 1.08 -7.29 -4.44
C LEU A 234 2.38 -7.69 -5.14
N ASN A 235 2.78 -6.92 -6.14
CA ASN A 235 4.06 -7.09 -6.81
C ASN A 235 4.89 -5.82 -6.70
N GLU A 236 6.21 -5.98 -6.75
CA GLU A 236 7.20 -4.90 -6.77
C GLU A 236 7.85 -4.82 -8.13
N LYS A 237 8.02 -3.60 -8.64
CA LYS A 237 8.80 -3.34 -9.85
C LYS A 237 9.56 -2.03 -9.72
N TRP A 238 10.77 -1.99 -10.24
CA TRP A 238 11.53 -0.75 -10.34
C TRP A 238 10.90 0.22 -11.34
N ASN A 239 10.76 1.49 -10.95
CA ASN A 239 10.37 2.57 -11.84
C ASN A 239 11.55 3.52 -12.07
N GLU A 240 12.05 3.57 -13.31
CA GLU A 240 13.20 4.38 -13.67
C GLU A 240 12.91 5.89 -13.58
N LYS A 241 11.68 6.32 -13.89
CA LYS A 241 11.29 7.74 -13.87
C LYS A 241 11.28 8.29 -12.44
N THR A 242 10.69 7.54 -11.51
CA THR A 242 10.61 7.97 -10.10
C THR A 242 11.83 7.55 -9.30
N ARG A 243 12.67 6.66 -9.85
CA ARG A 243 13.85 6.07 -9.19
C ARG A 243 13.50 5.37 -7.87
N THR A 244 12.38 4.66 -7.86
CA THR A 244 11.82 3.99 -6.68
C THR A 244 11.24 2.62 -7.03
N ILE A 245 11.14 1.72 -6.04
CA ILE A 245 10.31 0.52 -6.16
C ILE A 245 8.84 0.94 -6.07
N GLN A 246 8.04 0.55 -7.06
CA GLN A 246 6.61 0.75 -7.07
C GLN A 246 5.90 -0.56 -6.76
N HIS A 247 4.82 -0.44 -6.00
CA HIS A 247 3.99 -1.57 -5.60
C HIS A 247 2.73 -1.58 -6.48
N SER A 248 2.58 -2.63 -7.30
CA SER A 248 1.37 -2.84 -8.07
C SER A 248 0.43 -3.74 -7.25
N ARG A 249 -0.82 -3.29 -7.09
CA ARG A 249 -1.87 -4.06 -6.44
C ARG A 249 -2.79 -4.58 -7.51
N ARG A 250 -2.76 -5.90 -7.71
CA ARG A 250 -3.70 -6.56 -8.60
C ARG A 250 -4.59 -7.43 -7.73
N PRO A 251 -5.91 -7.19 -7.68
CA PRO A 251 -6.78 -8.29 -7.30
C PRO A 251 -6.43 -9.43 -8.25
N VAL A 252 -6.23 -10.63 -7.71
CA VAL A 252 -6.03 -11.82 -8.54
C VAL A 252 -7.36 -12.11 -9.21
N ILE A 253 -7.64 -11.41 -10.30
CA ILE A 253 -8.75 -11.69 -11.18
C ILE A 253 -8.21 -12.73 -12.14
N GLY A 254 -8.44 -14.00 -11.82
CA GLY A 254 -8.10 -15.12 -12.67
C GLY A 254 -8.96 -15.09 -13.93
N TYR A 255 -8.56 -14.31 -14.93
CA TYR A 255 -8.97 -14.53 -16.30
C TYR A 255 -7.89 -15.38 -16.97
N GLY A 256 -7.99 -16.69 -16.76
CA GLY A 256 -7.44 -17.68 -17.69
C GLY A 256 -8.61 -18.39 -18.38
N PRO A 257 -8.45 -18.86 -19.62
CA PRO A 257 -9.41 -19.82 -20.17
C PRO A 257 -9.51 -21.02 -19.20
N PRO A 258 -10.66 -21.69 -19.09
CA PRO A 258 -10.90 -22.69 -18.05
C PRO A 258 -9.93 -23.85 -18.21
N ALA A 259 -8.83 -23.82 -17.47
CA ALA A 259 -8.13 -25.04 -17.12
C ALA A 259 -9.09 -25.78 -16.18
N PHE A 260 -9.37 -27.04 -16.49
CA PHE A 260 -10.18 -27.94 -15.67
C PHE A 260 -9.95 -27.66 -14.18
N ALA A 261 -11.04 -27.42 -13.44
CA ALA A 261 -10.99 -27.15 -12.01
C ALA A 261 -10.04 -28.16 -11.35
N SER A 262 -9.13 -27.69 -10.49
CA SER A 262 -8.17 -28.58 -9.83
C SER A 262 -8.91 -29.74 -9.13
N PRO A 263 -8.31 -30.93 -8.94
CA PRO A 263 -8.97 -32.06 -8.27
C PRO A 263 -9.56 -31.69 -6.89
N GLU A 264 -8.89 -30.80 -6.17
CA GLU A 264 -9.35 -30.24 -4.90
C GLU A 264 -10.59 -29.36 -5.10
N THR A 265 -10.58 -28.51 -6.13
CA THR A 265 -11.71 -27.65 -6.50
C THR A 265 -12.91 -28.47 -6.95
N GLN A 266 -12.70 -29.55 -7.72
CA GLN A 266 -13.75 -30.49 -8.10
C GLN A 266 -14.37 -31.20 -6.89
N ALA A 267 -13.57 -31.55 -5.88
CA ALA A 267 -14.08 -32.16 -4.65
C ALA A 267 -14.99 -31.18 -3.89
N VAL A 268 -14.58 -29.92 -3.74
CA VAL A 268 -15.41 -28.90 -3.06
C VAL A 268 -16.68 -28.62 -3.86
N ILE A 269 -16.60 -28.50 -5.19
CA ILE A 269 -17.81 -28.31 -6.02
C ILE A 269 -18.76 -29.50 -5.86
N LYS A 270 -18.27 -30.75 -5.84
CA LYS A 270 -19.09 -31.95 -5.60
C LYS A 270 -19.77 -31.92 -4.22
N GLU A 271 -19.15 -31.34 -3.20
CA GLU A 271 -19.79 -31.13 -1.89
C GLU A 271 -20.90 -30.07 -1.96
N VAL A 272 -20.66 -28.95 -2.65
CA VAL A 272 -21.68 -27.91 -2.85
C VAL A 272 -22.90 -28.44 -3.61
N LEU A 273 -22.67 -29.27 -4.63
CA LEU A 273 -23.75 -29.89 -5.41
C LEU A 273 -24.55 -30.94 -4.65
N LYS A 274 -23.98 -31.52 -3.59
CA LYS A 274 -24.69 -32.45 -2.69
C LYS A 274 -25.48 -31.73 -1.59
N GLU A 275 -25.22 -30.45 -1.36
CA GLU A 275 -25.94 -29.63 -0.37
C GLU A 275 -27.31 -29.24 -0.92
N GLY A 276 -28.37 -29.77 -0.30
CA GLY A 276 -29.76 -29.52 -0.70
C GLY A 276 -30.37 -28.27 -0.07
N ASP A 277 -29.72 -27.68 0.93
CA ASP A 277 -30.18 -26.44 1.58
C ASP A 277 -29.66 -25.21 0.84
N LYS A 278 -30.58 -24.47 0.21
CA LYS A 278 -30.28 -23.27 -0.60
C LYS A 278 -29.44 -22.22 0.13
N ASP A 279 -29.64 -22.03 1.44
CA ASP A 279 -28.91 -21.03 2.23
C ASP A 279 -27.49 -21.51 2.55
N LYS A 280 -27.29 -22.82 2.74
CA LYS A 280 -25.96 -23.40 2.89
C LYS A 280 -25.21 -23.44 1.57
N THR A 281 -25.86 -23.85 0.49
CA THR A 281 -25.29 -23.83 -0.87
C THR A 281 -24.82 -22.42 -1.21
N ARG A 282 -25.64 -21.39 -0.96
CA ARG A 282 -25.26 -19.99 -1.13
C ARG A 282 -23.99 -19.62 -0.36
N LYS A 283 -23.91 -19.97 0.93
CA LYS A 283 -22.72 -19.69 1.75
C LYS A 283 -21.47 -20.43 1.26
N MET A 284 -21.63 -21.65 0.76
CA MET A 284 -20.53 -22.43 0.20
C MET A 284 -20.04 -21.81 -1.12
N VAL A 285 -20.95 -21.41 -2.02
CA VAL A 285 -20.61 -20.71 -3.26
C VAL A 285 -19.94 -19.37 -2.98
N GLU A 286 -20.44 -18.58 -2.01
CA GLU A 286 -19.83 -17.30 -1.60
C GLU A 286 -18.39 -17.49 -1.09
N LYS A 287 -18.09 -18.59 -0.38
CA LYS A 287 -16.72 -18.95 0.04
C LYS A 287 -15.86 -19.45 -1.12
N LEU A 288 -16.46 -20.05 -2.14
CA LEU A 288 -15.77 -20.51 -3.34
C LEU A 288 -15.36 -19.38 -4.29
N ILE A 289 -15.90 -18.16 -4.15
CA ILE A 289 -15.45 -16.98 -4.92
C ILE A 289 -13.94 -16.71 -4.73
N TYR A 290 -13.36 -17.18 -3.62
CA TYR A 290 -11.93 -17.07 -3.35
C TYR A 290 -11.07 -18.13 -4.07
N ASN A 291 -11.68 -19.12 -4.72
CA ASN A 291 -11.01 -20.09 -5.58
C ASN A 291 -10.90 -19.53 -7.02
N SER A 292 -9.71 -19.59 -7.63
CA SER A 292 -9.44 -19.05 -8.96
C SER A 292 -10.36 -19.64 -10.03
N ASP A 293 -10.65 -20.93 -9.96
CA ASP A 293 -11.35 -21.66 -11.01
C ASP A 293 -12.86 -21.37 -10.97
N VAL A 294 -13.41 -21.22 -9.76
CA VAL A 294 -14.82 -20.86 -9.51
C VAL A 294 -15.09 -19.37 -9.79
N ARG A 295 -14.08 -18.52 -9.64
CA ARG A 295 -14.21 -17.08 -9.91
C ARG A 295 -14.53 -16.78 -11.37
N SER A 296 -14.02 -17.58 -12.32
CA SER A 296 -14.33 -17.45 -13.76
C SER A 296 -15.82 -17.69 -14.04
N VAL A 297 -16.37 -18.76 -13.46
CA VAL A 297 -17.81 -19.08 -13.48
C VAL A 297 -18.61 -17.94 -12.88
N TYR A 298 -18.19 -17.42 -11.72
CA TYR A 298 -18.90 -16.33 -11.04
C TYR A 298 -18.92 -15.03 -11.88
N ALA A 299 -17.80 -14.67 -12.52
CA ALA A 299 -17.72 -13.50 -13.38
C ALA A 299 -18.59 -13.65 -14.64
N GLU A 300 -18.58 -14.82 -15.27
CA GLU A 300 -19.44 -15.13 -16.42
C GLU A 300 -20.92 -15.08 -16.05
N CYS A 301 -21.30 -15.65 -14.90
CA CYS A 301 -22.65 -15.54 -14.37
C CYS A 301 -23.04 -14.08 -14.12
N LEU A 302 -22.13 -13.25 -13.61
CA LEU A 302 -22.40 -11.82 -13.45
C LEU A 302 -22.62 -11.14 -14.80
N ASP A 303 -21.75 -11.36 -15.79
CA ASP A 303 -21.90 -10.74 -17.10
C ASP A 303 -23.21 -11.17 -17.80
N ILE A 304 -23.60 -12.46 -17.70
CA ILE A 304 -24.91 -12.94 -18.17
C ILE A 304 -26.05 -12.29 -17.38
N GLY A 305 -25.96 -12.26 -16.05
CA GLY A 305 -26.96 -11.63 -15.19
C GLY A 305 -27.15 -10.14 -15.46
N PHE A 306 -26.07 -9.46 -15.84
CA PHE A 306 -26.07 -8.07 -16.28
C PHE A 306 -26.50 -7.89 -17.74
N GLN A 307 -26.64 -8.93 -18.56
CA GLN A 307 -27.22 -8.79 -19.91
C GLN A 307 -28.73 -8.56 -19.84
N ASP A 308 -29.41 -9.21 -18.90
CA ASP A 308 -30.84 -9.01 -18.63
C ASP A 308 -31.12 -7.61 -18.07
N VAL A 309 -31.66 -6.74 -18.92
CA VAL A 309 -31.91 -5.32 -18.60
C VAL A 309 -32.96 -5.15 -17.52
N ASN A 310 -33.83 -6.13 -17.32
CA ASN A 310 -34.92 -6.05 -16.35
C ASN A 310 -34.51 -6.52 -14.96
N ARG A 311 -33.35 -7.18 -14.81
CA ARG A 311 -32.87 -7.71 -13.53
C ARG A 311 -32.26 -6.66 -12.61
N THR A 312 -31.67 -5.62 -13.19
CA THR A 312 -30.87 -4.63 -12.46
C THR A 312 -31.30 -3.23 -12.80
N ASP A 313 -31.09 -2.31 -11.86
CA ASP A 313 -31.36 -0.90 -12.07
C ASP A 313 -30.45 -0.35 -13.18
N PRO A 314 -30.95 0.51 -14.10
CA PRO A 314 -30.13 1.09 -15.16
C PRO A 314 -28.88 1.82 -14.66
N ALA A 315 -28.97 2.57 -13.56
CA ALA A 315 -27.84 3.30 -12.99
C ALA A 315 -26.83 2.34 -12.33
N PHE A 316 -27.33 1.28 -11.70
CA PHE A 316 -26.48 0.22 -11.12
C PHE A 316 -25.73 -0.54 -12.21
N ARG A 317 -26.42 -0.86 -13.32
CA ARG A 317 -25.83 -1.51 -14.50
C ARG A 317 -24.77 -0.61 -15.15
N PHE A 318 -25.05 0.68 -15.33
CA PHE A 318 -24.07 1.63 -15.85
C PHE A 318 -22.80 1.66 -15.01
N ALA A 319 -22.93 1.78 -13.68
CA ALA A 319 -21.79 1.79 -12.76
C ALA A 319 -20.97 0.49 -12.83
N TYR A 320 -21.61 -0.67 -13.03
CA TYR A 320 -20.90 -1.93 -13.25
C TYR A 320 -20.05 -1.90 -14.52
N PHE A 321 -20.59 -1.47 -15.65
CA PHE A 321 -19.83 -1.45 -16.90
C PHE A 321 -18.69 -0.45 -16.88
N GLU A 322 -18.83 0.67 -16.16
CA GLU A 322 -17.79 1.68 -15.99
C GLU A 322 -16.67 1.21 -15.05
N THR A 323 -17.03 0.61 -13.92
CA THR A 323 -16.05 0.24 -12.87
C THR A 323 -15.52 -1.19 -12.98
N LYS A 324 -16.20 -2.06 -13.75
CA LYS A 324 -15.95 -3.50 -13.86
C LYS A 324 -15.87 -4.19 -12.49
N PHE A 325 -16.69 -3.74 -11.55
CA PHE A 325 -16.67 -4.17 -10.16
C PHE A 325 -18.09 -4.48 -9.69
N PHE A 326 -18.31 -5.61 -9.04
CA PHE A 326 -19.58 -5.91 -8.38
C PHE A 326 -19.50 -5.58 -6.87
N PRO A 327 -20.24 -4.57 -6.37
CA PRO A 327 -20.20 -4.20 -4.96
C PRO A 327 -21.07 -5.15 -4.14
N SER A 328 -20.56 -6.30 -3.71
CA SER A 328 -21.31 -7.15 -2.77
C SER A 328 -21.19 -6.60 -1.33
N PRO A 329 -22.27 -6.57 -0.52
CA PRO A 329 -22.20 -6.18 0.89
C PRO A 329 -21.16 -6.99 1.67
N GLN A 330 -20.31 -6.30 2.43
CA GLN A 330 -19.16 -6.95 3.09
C GLN A 330 -19.34 -7.11 4.61
N GLY A 331 -20.20 -6.31 5.25
CA GLY A 331 -20.32 -6.33 6.70
C GLY A 331 -18.96 -6.18 7.40
N ARG A 332 -18.52 -7.25 8.07
CA ARG A 332 -17.27 -7.28 8.86
C ARG A 332 -16.10 -7.98 8.18
N SER A 333 -16.28 -8.53 6.98
CA SER A 333 -15.29 -9.39 6.32
C SER A 333 -14.12 -8.61 5.67
N SER A 334 -14.37 -7.37 5.24
CA SER A 334 -13.42 -6.59 4.45
C SER A 334 -12.89 -5.33 5.16
N SER A 335 -11.76 -4.81 4.68
CA SER A 335 -11.16 -3.59 5.22
C SER A 335 -12.01 -2.36 4.92
N LYS A 336 -12.29 -1.54 5.93
CA LYS A 336 -13.00 -0.25 5.78
C LYS A 336 -12.31 0.70 4.80
N HIS A 337 -10.98 0.66 4.70
CA HIS A 337 -10.25 1.49 3.74
C HIS A 337 -10.51 1.04 2.30
N TYR A 338 -10.42 -0.27 2.04
CA TYR A 338 -10.72 -0.85 0.73
C TYR A 338 -12.16 -0.57 0.31
N CYS A 339 -13.12 -0.86 1.19
CA CYS A 339 -14.53 -0.64 0.89
C CYS A 339 -14.82 0.85 0.67
N ARG A 340 -14.20 1.77 1.42
CA ARG A 340 -14.33 3.21 1.19
C ARG A 340 -13.82 3.63 -0.18
N GLN A 341 -12.69 3.08 -0.65
CA GLN A 341 -12.19 3.42 -1.98
C GLN A 341 -13.15 2.91 -3.06
N LYS A 342 -13.57 1.64 -2.99
CA LYS A 342 -14.52 1.06 -3.94
C LYS A 342 -15.87 1.77 -3.95
N GLN A 343 -16.36 2.15 -2.76
CA GLN A 343 -17.56 2.95 -2.61
C GLN A 343 -17.44 4.31 -3.35
N LYS A 344 -16.29 5.00 -3.22
CA LYS A 344 -16.07 6.28 -3.90
C LYS A 344 -16.09 6.10 -5.42
N ASP A 345 -15.35 5.13 -5.94
CA ASP A 345 -15.28 4.87 -7.37
C ASP A 345 -16.66 4.49 -7.93
N TRP A 346 -17.39 3.62 -7.23
CA TRP A 346 -18.75 3.22 -7.59
C TRP A 346 -19.75 4.39 -7.57
N ASN A 347 -19.81 5.13 -6.47
CA ASN A 347 -20.76 6.23 -6.33
C ASN A 347 -20.45 7.38 -7.29
N ALA A 348 -19.17 7.60 -7.65
CA ALA A 348 -18.79 8.55 -8.68
C ALA A 348 -19.32 8.15 -10.07
N ALA A 349 -19.30 6.85 -10.41
CA ALA A 349 -19.89 6.37 -11.65
C ALA A 349 -21.43 6.58 -11.68
N VAL A 350 -22.11 6.33 -10.55
CA VAL A 350 -23.55 6.62 -10.42
C VAL A 350 -23.83 8.13 -10.51
N ASP A 351 -22.97 8.97 -9.94
CA ASP A 351 -23.08 10.43 -10.08
C ASP A 351 -22.90 10.89 -11.53
N GLY A 352 -21.98 10.26 -12.28
CA GLY A 352 -21.82 10.47 -13.71
C GLY A 352 -23.07 10.10 -14.51
N TYR A 353 -23.73 8.98 -14.17
CA TYR A 353 -25.00 8.58 -14.77
C TYR A 353 -26.10 9.62 -14.55
N ILE A 354 -26.26 10.10 -13.30
CA ILE A 354 -27.24 11.13 -12.94
C ILE A 354 -26.96 12.43 -13.70
N ALA A 355 -25.69 12.83 -13.80
CA ALA A 355 -25.28 14.04 -14.53
C ALA A 355 -25.55 13.94 -16.04
N GLY A 356 -25.55 12.73 -16.61
CA GLY A 356 -25.88 12.48 -18.01
C GLY A 356 -27.35 12.75 -18.38
N GLY A 357 -28.26 12.82 -17.41
CA GLY A 357 -29.65 13.24 -17.62
C GLY A 357 -30.50 12.30 -18.48
N THR A 358 -30.09 11.04 -18.67
CA THR A 358 -30.82 10.04 -19.47
C THR A 358 -31.96 9.35 -18.69
N ASP A 359 -31.94 9.45 -17.36
CA ASP A 359 -32.93 8.88 -16.47
C ASP A 359 -33.85 9.97 -15.92
N ASN A 360 -35.16 9.81 -16.14
CA ASN A 360 -36.19 10.79 -15.72
C ASN A 360 -36.60 10.66 -14.25
N ARG A 361 -36.10 9.65 -13.53
CA ARG A 361 -36.41 9.46 -12.10
C ARG A 361 -35.80 10.61 -11.28
N PRO A 362 -36.42 10.98 -10.15
CA PRO A 362 -35.82 11.95 -9.25
C PRO A 362 -34.48 11.43 -8.74
N ARG A 363 -33.50 12.34 -8.60
CA ARG A 363 -32.12 12.01 -8.17
C ARG A 363 -32.07 11.05 -6.98
N PHE A 364 -32.87 11.32 -5.94
CA PHE A 364 -32.94 10.47 -4.75
C PHE A 364 -33.34 9.02 -5.05
N ALA A 365 -34.26 8.78 -5.98
CA ALA A 365 -34.68 7.42 -6.34
C ALA A 365 -33.54 6.64 -7.04
N ILE A 366 -32.78 7.31 -7.90
CA ILE A 366 -31.61 6.73 -8.56
C ILE A 366 -30.53 6.42 -7.51
N GLU A 367 -30.26 7.36 -6.61
CA GLU A 367 -29.27 7.17 -5.54
C GLU A 367 -29.67 6.03 -4.59
N ALA A 368 -30.95 5.94 -4.19
CA ALA A 368 -31.48 4.87 -3.37
C ALA A 368 -31.40 3.49 -4.05
N ALA A 369 -31.52 3.42 -5.37
CA ALA A 369 -31.46 2.18 -6.13
C ALA A 369 -30.02 1.71 -6.43
N ALA A 370 -29.07 2.65 -6.60
CA ALA A 370 -27.75 2.33 -7.15
C ALA A 370 -26.54 2.68 -6.27
N LYS A 371 -26.64 3.63 -5.33
CA LYS A 371 -25.49 4.02 -4.50
C LYS A 371 -25.25 3.07 -3.33
N VAL A 372 -23.97 2.86 -3.04
CA VAL A 372 -23.53 1.98 -1.98
C VAL A 372 -22.89 2.73 -0.80
N GLY A 373 -23.04 2.17 0.39
CA GLY A 373 -22.46 2.65 1.64
C GLY A 373 -21.03 2.17 1.87
N ILE A 374 -20.46 2.52 3.03
CA ILE A 374 -19.04 2.26 3.33
C ILE A 374 -18.64 0.78 3.35
N SER A 375 -19.60 -0.12 3.56
CA SER A 375 -19.40 -1.58 3.53
C SER A 375 -20.03 -2.22 2.28
N LEU A 376 -20.30 -1.43 1.25
CA LEU A 376 -20.85 -1.84 -0.04
C LEU A 376 -22.31 -2.35 -0.02
N GLY A 377 -23.03 -2.26 1.10
CA GLY A 377 -24.49 -2.36 1.11
C GLY A 377 -25.18 -1.09 0.62
N ALA A 378 -26.50 -1.00 0.76
CA ALA A 378 -27.27 0.19 0.36
C ALA A 378 -26.78 1.47 1.06
N LEU A 379 -26.61 2.56 0.31
CA LEU A 379 -26.23 3.86 0.89
C LEU A 379 -27.36 4.45 1.74
N HIS A 380 -28.57 4.46 1.17
CA HIS A 380 -29.76 4.95 1.84
C HIS A 380 -30.30 3.89 2.79
N ARG A 381 -30.44 4.25 4.06
CA ARG A 381 -30.85 3.31 5.11
C ARG A 381 -32.36 3.18 5.09
N THR A 382 -32.84 1.95 4.90
CA THR A 382 -34.27 1.63 4.88
C THR A 382 -34.61 0.76 6.08
N CYS A 383 -35.80 0.95 6.64
CA CYS A 383 -36.32 0.09 7.69
C CYS A 383 -36.33 -1.38 7.25
N GLU A 384 -35.81 -2.28 8.09
CA GLU A 384 -35.72 -3.72 7.82
C GLU A 384 -36.92 -4.53 8.32
N ALA A 385 -37.92 -3.89 8.93
CA ALA A 385 -39.14 -4.60 9.31
C ALA A 385 -39.97 -5.00 8.09
N ASP A 386 -40.51 -6.21 8.13
CA ASP A 386 -41.37 -6.76 7.08
C ASP A 386 -42.56 -5.83 6.82
N GLY A 387 -42.79 -5.51 5.54
CA GLY A 387 -43.86 -4.61 5.10
C GLY A 387 -43.61 -3.11 5.35
N CYS A 388 -42.40 -2.70 5.75
CA CYS A 388 -42.04 -1.29 5.93
C CYS A 388 -41.01 -0.85 4.89
N ASP A 389 -41.31 0.24 4.18
CA ASP A 389 -40.49 0.79 3.10
C ASP A 389 -39.92 2.19 3.43
N LYS A 390 -40.02 2.61 4.69
CA LYS A 390 -39.54 3.92 5.13
C LYS A 390 -38.02 4.05 5.01
N VAL A 391 -37.56 5.12 4.37
CA VAL A 391 -36.15 5.42 4.10
C VAL A 391 -35.68 6.68 4.84
N GLU A 392 -34.47 6.63 5.37
CA GLU A 392 -33.77 7.78 5.96
C GLU A 392 -33.58 8.89 4.91
N GLY A 393 -33.95 10.12 5.27
CA GLY A 393 -33.89 11.32 4.41
C GLY A 393 -35.11 11.55 3.53
N ARG A 394 -35.94 10.53 3.26
CA ARG A 394 -37.21 10.68 2.52
C ARG A 394 -38.42 10.68 3.44
N ASP A 395 -38.56 9.64 4.25
CA ASP A 395 -39.75 9.41 5.09
C ASP A 395 -39.47 9.74 6.56
N ILE A 396 -38.20 9.69 6.97
CA ILE A 396 -37.74 9.86 8.35
C ILE A 396 -36.40 10.58 8.32
N GLU A 397 -36.20 11.57 9.19
CA GLU A 397 -34.94 12.30 9.27
C GLU A 397 -33.75 11.38 9.63
N LYS A 398 -33.95 10.46 10.57
CA LYS A 398 -32.93 9.52 11.02
C LYS A 398 -33.53 8.21 11.47
N VAL A 399 -33.02 7.09 10.95
CA VAL A 399 -33.47 5.75 11.38
C VAL A 399 -32.77 5.33 12.67
N ALA A 400 -33.47 4.57 13.51
CA ALA A 400 -32.88 3.92 14.67
C ALA A 400 -31.97 2.77 14.23
N THR A 401 -30.81 2.63 14.85
CA THR A 401 -29.88 1.53 14.57
C THR A 401 -29.92 0.50 15.70
N CYS A 402 -29.87 -0.79 15.36
CA CYS A 402 -29.68 -1.85 16.36
C CYS A 402 -28.40 -1.61 17.16
N SER A 403 -28.52 -1.45 18.48
CA SER A 403 -27.41 -1.10 19.37
C SER A 403 -26.31 -2.17 19.43
N ARG A 404 -26.67 -3.43 19.21
CA ARG A 404 -25.74 -4.58 19.24
C ARG A 404 -24.91 -4.68 17.97
N CYS A 405 -25.54 -4.82 16.81
CA CYS A 405 -24.81 -5.01 15.55
C CYS A 405 -24.37 -3.70 14.89
N LYS A 406 -25.09 -2.60 15.11
CA LYS A 406 -24.90 -1.30 14.46
C LYS A 406 -25.04 -1.31 12.93
N MET A 407 -25.68 -2.34 12.37
CA MET A 407 -25.79 -2.59 10.92
C MET A 407 -27.22 -2.63 10.41
N THR A 408 -28.17 -3.03 11.26
CA THR A 408 -29.60 -3.10 10.91
C THR A 408 -30.34 -1.86 11.39
N PHE A 409 -31.26 -1.37 10.57
CA PHE A 409 -31.96 -0.10 10.78
C PHE A 409 -33.48 -0.25 10.87
N TYR A 410 -34.12 0.63 11.66
CA TYR A 410 -35.56 0.63 11.91
C TYR A 410 -36.10 2.05 11.92
N CYS A 411 -37.33 2.23 11.43
CA CYS A 411 -38.03 3.51 11.57
C CYS A 411 -38.41 3.85 13.02
N GLY A 412 -38.42 2.87 13.91
CA GLY A 412 -38.80 3.03 15.30
C GLY A 412 -38.89 1.70 16.06
N PRO A 413 -39.23 1.74 17.37
CA PRO A 413 -39.21 0.57 18.24
C PRO A 413 -40.27 -0.48 17.88
N ILE A 414 -41.38 -0.08 17.25
CA ILE A 414 -42.44 -1.01 16.79
C ILE A 414 -41.87 -1.96 15.73
N CYS A 415 -41.28 -1.41 14.67
CA CYS A 415 -40.64 -2.17 13.61
C CYS A 415 -39.45 -2.99 14.12
N GLN A 416 -38.67 -2.46 15.05
CA GLN A 416 -37.59 -3.22 15.68
C GLN A 416 -38.12 -4.46 16.43
N LYS A 417 -39.19 -4.33 17.21
CA LYS A 417 -39.80 -5.46 17.94
C LYS A 417 -40.39 -6.49 16.98
N ALA A 418 -41.02 -6.05 15.90
CA ALA A 418 -41.60 -6.93 14.88
C ALA A 418 -40.53 -7.76 14.15
N HIS A 419 -39.39 -7.17 13.79
CA HIS A 419 -38.29 -7.85 13.08
C HIS A 419 -37.36 -8.64 14.02
N TRP A 420 -37.38 -8.38 15.34
CA TRP A 420 -36.47 -9.02 16.29
C TRP A 420 -36.45 -10.56 16.25
N PRO A 421 -37.59 -11.28 16.09
CA PRO A 421 -37.61 -12.74 16.04
C PRO A 421 -36.70 -13.34 14.96
N THR A 422 -36.62 -12.71 13.79
CA THR A 422 -35.75 -13.14 12.67
C THR A 422 -34.35 -12.56 12.81
N HIS A 423 -34.22 -11.27 13.17
CA HIS A 423 -32.93 -10.60 13.30
C HIS A 423 -32.03 -11.17 14.40
N LYS A 424 -32.60 -11.61 15.54
CA LYS A 424 -31.81 -12.06 16.70
C LYS A 424 -30.85 -13.21 16.38
N ALA A 425 -31.17 -14.03 15.38
CA ALA A 425 -30.35 -15.17 14.96
C ALA A 425 -29.05 -14.74 14.24
N ILE A 426 -29.07 -13.60 13.54
CA ILE A 426 -27.94 -13.09 12.76
C ILE A 426 -27.27 -11.86 13.42
N CYS A 427 -27.88 -11.28 14.44
CA CYS A 427 -27.42 -10.04 15.04
C CYS A 427 -26.03 -10.17 15.69
N GLY A 428 -25.03 -9.55 15.05
CA GLY A 428 -23.65 -9.46 15.51
C GLY A 428 -22.77 -10.62 15.08
N THR A 429 -23.27 -11.54 14.25
CA THR A 429 -22.46 -12.65 13.72
C THR A 429 -21.42 -12.14 12.70
N PRO A 430 -20.30 -12.85 12.50
CA PRO A 430 -19.33 -12.51 11.47
C PRO A 430 -19.92 -12.46 10.05
N GLU A 431 -20.96 -13.25 9.80
CA GLU A 431 -21.64 -13.39 8.50
C GLU A 431 -22.70 -12.31 8.26
N GLN A 432 -23.06 -11.50 9.27
CA GLN A 432 -24.02 -10.43 9.09
C GLN A 432 -23.47 -9.36 8.14
N THR A 433 -24.25 -8.99 7.14
CA THR A 433 -23.95 -7.91 6.18
C THR A 433 -25.00 -6.80 6.28
N GLU A 434 -24.69 -5.61 5.73
CA GLU A 434 -25.69 -4.57 5.52
C GLU A 434 -26.72 -5.00 4.47
N ARG A 435 -27.91 -4.39 4.53
CA ARG A 435 -28.96 -4.61 3.53
C ARG A 435 -28.42 -4.38 2.11
N PRO A 436 -28.54 -5.37 1.20
CA PRO A 436 -28.20 -5.17 -0.20
C PRO A 436 -29.22 -4.25 -0.90
N LEU A 437 -28.76 -3.57 -1.95
CA LEU A 437 -29.62 -2.98 -2.97
C LEU A 437 -30.42 -4.08 -3.68
N SER A 438 -31.58 -3.73 -4.25
CA SER A 438 -32.41 -4.69 -4.99
C SER A 438 -31.63 -5.37 -6.13
N SER A 439 -30.80 -4.61 -6.86
CA SER A 439 -29.95 -5.15 -7.92
C SER A 439 -28.84 -6.07 -7.39
N GLN A 440 -28.26 -5.75 -6.22
CA GLN A 440 -27.29 -6.63 -5.57
C GLN A 440 -27.96 -7.95 -5.17
N ALA A 441 -29.13 -7.90 -4.53
CA ALA A 441 -29.87 -9.08 -4.10
C ALA A 441 -30.27 -9.97 -5.29
N ALA A 442 -30.81 -9.36 -6.35
CA ALA A 442 -31.23 -10.07 -7.56
C ALA A 442 -30.06 -10.76 -8.28
N LEU A 443 -28.91 -10.10 -8.36
CA LEU A 443 -27.71 -10.69 -8.96
C LEU A 443 -27.08 -11.77 -8.07
N ILE A 444 -27.02 -11.57 -6.75
CA ILE A 444 -26.50 -12.60 -5.85
C ILE A 444 -27.36 -13.87 -5.96
N ASP A 445 -28.69 -13.74 -5.94
CA ASP A 445 -29.60 -14.87 -6.12
C ASP A 445 -29.43 -15.55 -7.50
N PHE A 446 -29.33 -14.76 -8.57
CA PHE A 446 -29.09 -15.28 -9.92
C PHE A 446 -27.77 -16.06 -10.00
N VAL A 447 -26.68 -15.45 -9.53
CA VAL A 447 -25.37 -16.07 -9.60
C VAL A 447 -25.33 -17.33 -8.73
N CYS A 448 -25.93 -17.33 -7.54
CA CYS A 448 -26.02 -18.54 -6.72
C CYS A 448 -26.76 -19.68 -7.44
N LYS A 449 -27.89 -19.40 -8.11
CA LYS A 449 -28.64 -20.40 -8.88
C LYS A 449 -27.91 -20.88 -10.13
N TYR A 450 -27.35 -19.95 -10.90
CA TYR A 450 -26.76 -20.25 -12.21
C TYR A 450 -25.35 -20.85 -12.07
N SER A 451 -24.59 -20.43 -11.06
CA SER A 451 -23.25 -20.98 -10.81
C SER A 451 -23.31 -22.48 -10.49
N THR A 452 -24.31 -22.96 -9.75
CA THR A 452 -24.49 -24.40 -9.49
C THR A 452 -24.81 -25.19 -10.76
N THR A 453 -25.65 -24.65 -11.66
CA THR A 453 -25.97 -25.28 -12.94
C THR A 453 -24.77 -25.30 -13.89
N LEU A 454 -24.03 -24.20 -13.98
CA LEU A 454 -22.84 -24.11 -14.83
C LEU A 454 -21.71 -25.02 -14.31
N MET A 455 -21.57 -25.13 -12.98
CA MET A 455 -20.65 -26.08 -12.34
C MET A 455 -21.03 -27.53 -12.62
N GLN A 456 -22.32 -27.88 -12.58
CA GLN A 456 -22.81 -29.22 -12.97
C GLN A 456 -22.47 -29.53 -14.42
N TYR A 457 -22.75 -28.61 -15.34
CA TYR A 457 -22.43 -28.75 -16.76
C TYR A 457 -20.94 -28.99 -17.01
N ARG A 458 -20.07 -28.21 -16.34
CA ARG A 458 -18.60 -28.32 -16.49
C ARG A 458 -18.01 -29.58 -15.86
N LEU A 459 -18.66 -30.17 -14.86
CA LEU A 459 -18.21 -31.41 -14.22
C LEU A 459 -18.75 -32.68 -14.90
N GLY A 460 -19.72 -32.56 -15.80
CA GLY A 460 -20.40 -33.70 -16.42
C GLY A 460 -20.41 -33.64 -17.95
N SER A 461 -19.34 -34.12 -18.58
CA SER A 461 -19.38 -34.48 -20.01
C SER A 461 -20.14 -35.78 -20.31
N GLU A 462 -20.92 -36.31 -19.36
CA GLU A 462 -21.77 -37.51 -19.56
C GLU A 462 -23.24 -37.33 -19.11
N PHE A 463 -23.67 -36.11 -18.75
CA PHE A 463 -25.04 -35.88 -18.26
C PHE A 463 -25.81 -34.76 -19.00
N CYS A 464 -25.43 -34.46 -20.25
CA CYS A 464 -25.96 -33.32 -20.99
C CYS A 464 -26.98 -33.63 -22.10
N GLU A 465 -27.60 -34.80 -22.15
CA GLU A 465 -28.67 -35.06 -23.13
C GLU A 465 -30.11 -34.84 -22.61
N LYS A 466 -30.33 -34.50 -21.33
CA LYS A 466 -31.70 -34.42 -20.77
C LYS A 466 -32.22 -33.06 -20.32
N LEU A 467 -31.40 -32.00 -20.35
CA LEU A 467 -31.82 -30.67 -19.82
C LEU A 467 -32.09 -29.61 -20.89
N LEU A 468 -31.93 -29.94 -22.17
CA LEU A 468 -32.37 -29.07 -23.28
C LEU A 468 -33.77 -29.44 -23.82
N GLU A 469 -34.45 -30.42 -23.22
CA GLU A 469 -35.78 -30.89 -23.66
C GLU A 469 -36.93 -30.59 -22.69
N THR A 470 -36.73 -29.84 -21.60
CA THR A 470 -37.88 -29.48 -20.73
C THR A 470 -37.85 -28.01 -20.28
N ASP A 471 -38.79 -27.27 -20.90
CA ASP A 471 -39.38 -25.94 -20.63
C ASP A 471 -38.52 -24.67 -20.63
#